data_AF-A0A9D1WBH2-F1
#
_entry.id   AF-A0A9D1WBH2-F1
#
_cell.length_a   1.000
_cell.length_b   1.000
_cell.length_c   1.000
_cell.angle_alpha   90.00
_cell.angle_beta   90.00
_cell.angle_gamma   90.00
#
_symmetry.space_group_name_H-M   'P 1'
#
loop_
_entity.id
_entity.type
_entity.pdbx_description
1 polymer ?
#
loop_
_entity_poly.entity_id
_entity_poly.type
_entity_poly.pdbx_seq_one_letter_code
_entity_poly.pdbx_strand_id
1 'polypeptide(L)'
;MQIYLDNAATTPMAPEVIEVMTEIMKDDYGNPSSIHSHGRQAKTLVEKARKTVAQLLGVSPAEIFFTSGGTEADNMALRCSIADLGIKHVITTPIEHHAVLHTLEELHKKGDIKLILLS
;
A
#
# COMPACT_ATOMS: atom_id res chain seq x y z
N MET A 1 12.71 -26.50 -19.98
CA MET A 1 12.96 -25.07 -19.70
C MET A 1 11.61 -24.43 -19.47
N GLN A 2 11.38 -23.82 -18.31
CA GLN A 2 10.15 -23.07 -18.04
C GLN A 2 10.42 -21.61 -18.40
N ILE A 3 9.52 -20.98 -19.17
CA ILE A 3 9.61 -19.57 -19.54
C ILE A 3 8.46 -18.85 -18.85
N TYR A 4 8.78 -17.86 -18.01
CA TYR A 4 7.80 -17.08 -17.27
C TYR A 4 7.38 -15.84 -18.05
N LEU A 5 6.11 -15.73 -18.40
CA LEU A 5 5.54 -14.62 -19.18
C LEU A 5 4.34 -13.97 -18.48
N ASP A 6 4.28 -14.00 -17.14
CA ASP A 6 3.13 -13.55 -16.34
C ASP A 6 3.51 -12.47 -15.29
N ASN A 7 4.29 -11.46 -15.71
CA ASN A 7 4.70 -10.36 -14.82
C ASN A 7 3.52 -9.50 -14.30
N ALA A 8 2.32 -9.67 -14.89
CA ALA A 8 1.11 -9.02 -14.40
C ALA A 8 0.63 -9.63 -13.07
N ALA A 9 0.87 -10.93 -12.83
CA ALA A 9 0.53 -11.58 -11.58
C ALA A 9 1.55 -11.27 -10.47
N THR A 10 2.85 -11.33 -10.78
CA THR A 10 3.94 -10.91 -9.89
C THR A 10 5.26 -10.82 -10.66
N THR A 11 6.24 -10.12 -10.11
CA THR A 11 7.58 -10.00 -10.70
C THR A 11 8.63 -10.70 -9.86
N PRO A 12 9.64 -11.35 -10.46
CA PRO A 12 10.78 -11.85 -9.69
C PRO A 12 11.46 -10.67 -8.98
N MET A 13 11.86 -10.87 -7.72
CA MET A 13 12.62 -9.87 -6.99
C MET A 13 13.97 -9.65 -7.67
N ALA A 14 14.36 -8.40 -7.86
CA ALA A 14 15.69 -8.07 -8.35
C ALA A 14 16.76 -8.49 -7.31
N PRO A 15 17.93 -9.01 -7.73
CA PRO A 15 18.97 -9.47 -6.80
C PRO A 15 19.35 -8.46 -5.73
N GLU A 16 19.47 -7.19 -6.10
CA GLU A 16 19.80 -6.08 -5.21
C GLU A 16 18.74 -5.88 -4.11
N VAL A 17 17.47 -6.18 -4.39
CA VAL A 17 16.39 -6.10 -3.38
C VAL A 17 16.53 -7.26 -2.40
N ILE A 18 16.86 -8.45 -2.87
CA ILE A 18 17.07 -9.64 -2.01
C ILE A 18 18.25 -9.39 -1.05
N GLU A 19 19.35 -8.82 -1.57
CA GLU A 19 20.53 -8.48 -0.78
C GLU A 19 20.19 -7.50 0.34
N VAL A 20 19.58 -6.35 0.01
CA VAL A 20 19.20 -5.32 1.00
C VAL A 20 18.23 -5.86 2.04
N MET A 21 17.22 -6.61 1.62
CA MET A 21 16.26 -7.20 2.56
C MET A 21 16.93 -8.19 3.51
N THR A 22 17.87 -9.00 3.00
CA THR A 22 18.61 -9.97 3.81
C THR A 22 19.55 -9.29 4.81
N GLU A 23 20.24 -8.24 4.40
CA GLU A 23 21.09 -7.41 5.27
C GLU A 23 20.26 -6.80 6.41
N ILE A 24 19.16 -6.11 6.08
CA ILE A 24 18.27 -5.49 7.07
C ILE A 24 17.73 -6.53 8.05
N MET A 25 17.29 -7.69 7.56
CA MET A 25 16.76 -8.76 8.43
C MET A 25 17.81 -9.32 9.41
N LYS A 26 19.10 -9.29 9.04
CA LYS A 26 20.19 -9.78 9.90
C LYS A 26 20.66 -8.71 10.89
N ASP A 27 20.83 -7.50 10.42
CA ASP A 27 21.59 -6.46 11.13
C ASP A 27 20.70 -5.37 11.77
N ASP A 28 19.45 -5.20 11.30
CA ASP A 28 18.55 -4.12 11.67
C ASP A 28 17.17 -4.62 12.19
N TYR A 29 17.18 -5.31 13.32
CA TYR A 29 15.99 -5.85 14.00
C TYR A 29 15.41 -4.94 15.10
N GLY A 30 15.89 -3.70 15.20
CA GLY A 30 15.44 -2.74 16.21
C GLY A 30 13.97 -2.33 16.02
N ASN A 31 13.24 -2.16 17.11
CA ASN A 31 11.89 -1.58 17.06
C ASN A 31 11.98 -0.08 16.71
N PRO A 32 11.43 0.39 15.57
CA PRO A 32 11.53 1.80 15.15
C PRO A 32 10.84 2.79 16.09
N SER A 33 10.00 2.32 17.02
CA SER A 33 9.38 3.13 18.07
C SER A 33 10.29 3.34 19.30
N SER A 34 11.39 2.60 19.40
CA SER A 34 12.31 2.71 20.51
C SER A 34 13.25 3.92 20.38
N ILE A 35 13.51 4.60 21.49
CA ILE A 35 14.38 5.78 21.53
C ILE A 35 15.88 5.45 21.53
N HIS A 36 16.28 4.21 21.80
CA HIS A 36 17.68 3.78 21.85
C HIS A 36 18.29 3.67 20.43
N SER A 37 19.61 3.48 20.36
CA SER A 37 20.38 3.48 19.09
C SER A 37 19.77 2.60 18.01
N HIS A 38 19.51 1.32 18.31
CA HIS A 38 18.95 0.39 17.32
C HIS A 38 17.54 0.78 16.84
N GLY A 39 16.70 1.35 17.69
CA GLY A 39 15.37 1.83 17.28
C GLY A 39 15.46 3.06 16.37
N ARG A 40 16.35 4.01 16.70
CA ARG A 40 16.60 5.18 15.84
C ARG A 40 17.19 4.78 14.48
N GLN A 41 18.03 3.75 14.43
CA GLN A 41 18.59 3.21 13.19
C GLN A 41 17.48 2.63 12.31
N ALA A 42 16.64 1.74 12.85
CA ALA A 42 15.49 1.17 12.13
C ALA A 42 14.53 2.27 11.63
N LYS A 43 14.23 3.27 12.46
CA LYS A 43 13.40 4.43 12.06
C LYS A 43 14.03 5.21 10.89
N THR A 44 15.35 5.40 10.90
CA THR A 44 16.08 6.08 9.83
C THR A 44 15.94 5.34 8.50
N LEU A 45 16.00 4.00 8.52
CA LEU A 45 15.81 3.19 7.32
C LEU A 45 14.41 3.34 6.72
N VAL A 46 13.37 3.28 7.56
CA VAL A 46 11.98 3.48 7.13
C VAL A 46 11.77 4.88 6.53
N GLU A 47 12.29 5.93 7.16
CA GLU A 47 12.15 7.30 6.64
C GLU A 47 12.96 7.53 5.36
N LYS A 48 14.11 6.86 5.20
CA LYS A 48 14.85 6.86 3.94
C LYS A 48 14.04 6.21 2.83
N ALA A 49 13.44 5.04 3.08
CA ALA A 49 12.56 4.37 2.13
C ALA A 49 11.35 5.25 1.76
N ARG A 50 10.74 5.90 2.75
CA ARG A 50 9.63 6.84 2.54
C ARG A 50 10.02 7.99 1.59
N LYS A 51 11.19 8.59 1.83
CA LYS A 51 11.71 9.67 0.99
C LYS A 51 11.97 9.20 -0.45
N THR A 52 12.51 8.00 -0.63
CA THR A 52 12.73 7.42 -1.97
C THR A 52 11.41 7.26 -2.72
N VAL A 53 10.39 6.65 -2.09
CA VAL A 53 9.07 6.46 -2.71
C VAL A 53 8.42 7.80 -3.05
N ALA A 54 8.46 8.76 -2.11
CA ALA A 54 7.92 10.11 -2.32
C ALA A 54 8.58 10.81 -3.52
N GLN A 55 9.90 10.70 -3.67
CA GLN A 55 10.63 11.27 -4.79
C GLN A 55 10.25 10.61 -6.12
N LEU A 56 10.08 9.29 -6.16
CA LEU A 56 9.65 8.57 -7.37
C LEU A 56 8.25 8.98 -7.83
N LEU A 57 7.36 9.31 -6.88
CA LEU A 57 5.98 9.73 -7.16
C LEU A 57 5.82 11.25 -7.30
N GLY A 58 6.85 12.05 -7.00
CA GLY A 58 6.79 13.51 -7.06
C GLY A 58 5.94 14.17 -5.96
N VAL A 59 5.83 13.54 -4.79
CA VAL A 59 4.99 13.98 -3.65
C VAL A 59 5.84 14.27 -2.40
N SER A 60 5.23 14.86 -1.37
CA SER A 60 5.89 15.04 -0.07
C SER A 60 6.02 13.70 0.67
N PRO A 61 7.11 13.45 1.43
CA PRO A 61 7.20 12.27 2.28
C PRO A 61 6.03 12.11 3.26
N ALA A 62 5.42 13.23 3.70
CA ALA A 62 4.27 13.20 4.60
C ALA A 62 2.99 12.60 3.97
N GLU A 63 2.95 12.45 2.64
CA GLU A 63 1.83 11.86 1.90
C GLU A 63 1.98 10.33 1.72
N ILE A 64 3.13 9.75 2.11
CA ILE A 64 3.40 8.33 1.94
C ILE A 64 3.07 7.56 3.22
N PHE A 65 2.17 6.59 3.10
CA PHE A 65 1.84 5.62 4.15
C PHE A 65 2.20 4.22 3.67
N PHE A 66 2.99 3.48 4.45
CA PHE A 66 3.31 2.09 4.15
C PHE A 66 2.18 1.19 4.63
N THR A 67 1.70 0.32 3.75
CA THR A 67 0.73 -0.75 4.04
C THR A 67 1.38 -2.11 3.70
N SER A 68 0.70 -3.20 4.03
CA SER A 68 1.14 -4.56 3.65
C SER A 68 1.05 -4.85 2.16
N GLY A 69 0.30 -4.05 1.39
CA GLY A 69 0.16 -4.19 -0.05
C GLY A 69 -1.03 -3.40 -0.62
N GLY A 70 -1.30 -3.59 -1.92
CA GLY A 70 -2.35 -2.88 -2.65
C GLY A 70 -3.75 -3.11 -2.09
N THR A 71 -4.09 -4.36 -1.73
CA THR A 71 -5.42 -4.68 -1.17
C THR A 71 -5.73 -3.90 0.11
N GLU A 72 -4.76 -3.77 1.02
CA GLU A 72 -4.91 -2.98 2.24
C GLU A 72 -4.98 -1.48 1.93
N ALA A 73 -4.13 -0.98 1.02
CA ALA A 73 -4.12 0.42 0.62
C ALA A 73 -5.48 0.86 0.03
N ASP A 74 -6.03 0.07 -0.89
CA ASP A 74 -7.34 0.33 -1.51
C ASP A 74 -8.45 0.33 -0.44
N ASN A 75 -8.46 -0.68 0.44
CA ASN A 75 -9.45 -0.77 1.51
C ASN A 75 -9.35 0.41 2.49
N MET A 76 -8.13 0.79 2.89
CA MET A 76 -7.90 1.92 3.78
C MET A 76 -8.38 3.22 3.14
N ALA A 77 -7.97 3.50 1.90
CA ALA A 77 -8.36 4.71 1.19
C ALA A 77 -9.88 4.82 1.05
N LEU A 78 -10.55 3.73 0.65
CA LEU A 78 -12.01 3.73 0.46
C LEU A 78 -12.77 3.83 1.78
N ARG A 79 -12.49 2.94 2.74
CA ARG A 79 -13.26 2.87 3.99
C ARG A 79 -13.08 4.10 4.84
N CYS A 80 -11.84 4.57 5.02
CA CYS A 80 -11.56 5.77 5.81
C CYS A 80 -12.16 7.00 5.13
N SER A 81 -11.93 7.22 3.83
CA SER A 81 -12.48 8.41 3.16
C SER A 81 -14.00 8.43 3.18
N ILE A 82 -14.67 7.29 2.97
CA ILE A 82 -16.12 7.21 3.00
C ILE A 82 -16.67 7.54 4.38
N ALA A 83 -16.09 6.97 5.43
CA ALA A 83 -16.51 7.20 6.80
C ALA A 83 -16.21 8.64 7.26
N ASP A 84 -14.96 9.08 7.09
CA ASP A 84 -14.43 10.30 7.68
C ASP A 84 -14.91 11.57 6.95
N LEU A 85 -15.10 11.47 5.63
CA LEU A 85 -15.62 12.59 4.82
C LEU A 85 -17.14 12.51 4.61
N GLY A 86 -17.81 11.49 5.15
CA GLY A 86 -19.25 11.30 5.02
C GLY A 86 -19.73 11.11 3.59
N ILE A 87 -18.92 10.48 2.72
CA ILE A 87 -19.26 10.26 1.31
C ILE A 87 -20.46 9.32 1.23
N LYS A 88 -21.48 9.72 0.48
CA LYS A 88 -22.70 8.91 0.26
C LYS A 88 -22.86 8.38 -1.15
N HIS A 89 -22.08 8.89 -2.10
CA HIS A 89 -22.16 8.51 -3.51
C HIS A 89 -20.76 8.22 -4.02
N VAL A 90 -20.57 7.01 -4.57
CA VAL A 90 -19.31 6.59 -5.17
C VAL A 90 -19.55 6.20 -6.62
N ILE A 91 -18.69 6.69 -7.50
CA ILE A 91 -18.69 6.41 -8.93
C ILE A 91 -17.37 5.71 -9.27
N THR A 92 -17.42 4.58 -9.95
CA THR A 92 -16.23 3.83 -10.40
C THR A 92 -16.52 3.04 -11.68
N THR A 93 -15.57 2.26 -12.18
CA THR A 93 -15.73 1.44 -13.39
C THR A 93 -15.92 -0.04 -13.03
N PRO A 94 -16.51 -0.88 -13.91
CA PRO A 94 -16.67 -2.32 -13.64
C PRO A 94 -15.37 -3.12 -13.84
N ILE A 95 -14.29 -2.50 -14.32
CA ILE A 95 -13.01 -3.17 -14.63
C ILE A 95 -11.95 -2.98 -13.55
N GLU A 96 -12.31 -2.35 -12.42
CA GLU A 96 -11.39 -2.17 -11.30
C GLU A 96 -10.95 -3.51 -10.70
N HIS A 97 -9.82 -3.50 -10.01
CA HIS A 97 -9.36 -4.66 -9.25
C HIS A 97 -10.37 -5.06 -8.15
N HIS A 98 -10.40 -6.35 -7.80
CA HIS A 98 -11.31 -6.90 -6.78
C HIS A 98 -11.21 -6.19 -5.42
N ALA A 99 -10.03 -5.69 -5.04
CA ALA A 99 -9.84 -4.95 -3.80
C ALA A 99 -10.65 -3.65 -3.72
N VAL A 100 -10.96 -3.04 -4.87
CA VAL A 100 -11.84 -1.87 -4.99
C VAL A 100 -13.30 -2.30 -5.07
N LEU A 101 -13.65 -3.14 -6.06
CA LEU A 101 -15.04 -3.51 -6.33
C LEU A 101 -15.71 -4.19 -5.13
N HIS A 102 -15.07 -5.22 -4.55
CA HIS A 102 -15.68 -5.95 -3.44
C HIS A 102 -15.89 -5.06 -2.21
N THR A 103 -14.95 -4.14 -1.95
CA THR A 103 -15.05 -3.17 -0.86
C THR A 103 -16.24 -2.23 -1.06
N LEU A 104 -16.39 -1.66 -2.27
CA LEU A 104 -17.49 -0.76 -2.58
C LEU A 104 -18.85 -1.45 -2.61
N GLU A 105 -18.92 -2.67 -3.13
CA GLU A 105 -20.13 -3.49 -3.10
C GLU A 105 -20.56 -3.83 -1.69
N GLU A 106 -19.62 -4.18 -0.80
CA GLU A 106 -19.91 -4.43 0.61
C GLU A 106 -20.51 -3.19 1.28
N LEU A 107 -19.87 -2.03 1.11
CA LEU A 107 -20.34 -0.76 1.68
C LEU A 107 -21.70 -0.35 1.10
N HIS A 108 -21.94 -0.62 -0.19
CA HIS A 108 -23.25 -0.40 -0.80
C HIS A 108 -24.33 -1.33 -0.21
N LYS A 109 -24.03 -2.63 -0.05
CA LYS A 109 -24.95 -3.61 0.54
C LYS A 109 -25.30 -3.29 2.00
N LYS A 110 -24.37 -2.67 2.75
CA LYS A 110 -24.61 -2.16 4.12
C LYS A 110 -25.49 -0.91 4.16
N GLY A 111 -25.67 -0.24 3.03
CA GLY A 111 -26.39 1.03 2.95
C GLY A 111 -25.55 2.25 3.32
N ASP A 112 -24.23 2.09 3.45
CA ASP A 112 -23.33 3.20 3.79
C ASP A 112 -23.21 4.21 2.64
N ILE A 113 -23.23 3.69 1.40
CA ILE A 113 -23.11 4.44 0.15
C ILE A 113 -24.09 3.98 -0.94
N LYS A 114 -24.33 4.85 -1.92
CA LYS A 114 -24.84 4.51 -3.24
C LYS A 114 -23.68 4.32 -4.20
N LEU A 115 -23.56 3.14 -4.80
CA LEU A 115 -22.54 2.81 -5.81
C LEU A 115 -23.10 2.99 -7.23
N ILE A 116 -22.33 3.61 -8.11
CA ILE A 116 -22.63 3.81 -9.53
C ILE A 116 -21.44 3.28 -10.34
N LEU A 117 -21.70 2.33 -11.25
CA LEU A 117 -20.71 1.84 -12.20
C LEU A 117 -20.88 2.54 -13.54
N LEU A 118 -19.79 3.12 -14.07
CA LEU A 118 -19.78 3.74 -15.39
C LEU A 118 -19.75 2.64 -16.47
N SER A 119 -20.68 2.75 -17.42
CA SER A 119 -20.80 1.88 -18.60
C SER A 119 -19.80 2.25 -19.68
#